data_AF-A0A8T7K792-F1
#
_entry.id   AF-A0A8T7K792-F1
#
_cell.length_a   1.000
_cell.length_b   1.000
_cell.length_c   1.000
_cell.angle_alpha   90.00
_cell.angle_beta   90.00
_cell.angle_gamma   90.00
#
_symmetry.space_group_name_H-M   'P 1'
#
loop_
_entity.id
_entity.type
_entity.pdbx_description
1 polymer ?
#
loop_
_entity_poly.entity_id
_entity_poly.type
_entity_poly.pdbx_seq_one_letter_code
_entity_poly.pdbx_strand_id
1 'polypeptide(L)'
;MCALILLLSACGAATPAAVGEPTALPRLLATVYMSPTPGVEAQQATRLASRPTATITIPQTTASATPYVGVFVGEAQLDDGAQPIMNPDLFAPATQPIVTRVCPIPPDADFGPAWNASSTISATLGCPIQQMFGFNGVVQIFERGVIYRRSDTGDLWAIAPGGQEAGTYWYVAAAPTVIAQAVSPPPGFQMPQGDFFALWLGIPGVFDALGYASTQEQEAALHLQRFDGGTLLKDVGVAQVFVLFNNGDVYGPY
;
A
#
# COMPACT_ATOMS: atom_id res chain seq x y z
N MET A 1 54.27 9.07 -19.28
CA MET A 1 54.48 9.30 -20.72
C MET A 1 54.66 7.96 -21.43
N CYS A 2 53.58 7.43 -22.00
CA CYS A 2 53.52 6.34 -22.99
C CYS A 2 52.05 6.25 -23.39
N ALA A 3 51.64 6.84 -24.51
CA ALA A 3 51.72 6.32 -25.87
C ALA A 3 50.35 5.79 -26.31
N LEU A 4 49.60 6.75 -26.85
CA LEU A 4 48.45 6.69 -27.75
C LEU A 4 48.50 5.53 -28.77
N ILE A 5 47.44 4.72 -28.86
CA ILE A 5 47.10 3.98 -30.09
C ILE A 5 45.59 4.10 -30.36
N LEU A 6 45.29 4.87 -31.41
CA LEU A 6 44.03 5.00 -32.15
C LEU A 6 43.89 3.85 -33.15
N LEU A 7 42.74 3.16 -33.19
CA LEU A 7 42.34 2.33 -34.36
C LEU A 7 40.82 2.36 -34.64
N LEU A 8 40.46 3.23 -35.60
CA LEU A 8 39.63 3.01 -36.80
C LEU A 8 38.30 2.23 -36.76
N SER A 9 37.21 3.03 -36.91
CA SER A 9 36.13 2.97 -37.92
C SER A 9 35.73 1.65 -38.62
N ALA A 10 34.45 1.30 -38.49
CA ALA A 10 33.69 0.56 -39.52
C ALA A 10 32.28 1.16 -39.68
N CYS A 11 32.11 2.07 -40.65
CA CYS A 11 30.80 2.49 -41.15
C CYS A 11 30.33 1.46 -42.17
N GLY A 12 29.40 0.57 -41.77
CA GLY A 12 28.64 -0.25 -42.69
C GLY A 12 27.48 0.56 -43.26
N ALA A 13 27.50 0.83 -44.57
CA ALA A 13 26.38 1.42 -45.28
C ALA A 13 25.24 0.40 -45.37
N ALA A 14 24.25 0.52 -44.49
CA ALA A 14 23.01 -0.26 -44.57
C ALA A 14 22.14 0.29 -45.71
N THR A 15 21.83 -0.58 -46.65
CA THR A 15 20.93 -0.34 -47.79
C THR A 15 19.53 0.04 -47.28
N PRO A 16 18.91 1.13 -47.74
CA PRO A 16 17.53 1.43 -47.36
C PRO A 16 16.59 0.39 -47.98
N ALA A 17 15.86 -0.32 -47.13
CA ALA A 17 14.79 -1.23 -47.53
C ALA A 17 13.65 -0.45 -48.20
N ALA A 18 13.04 -1.07 -49.21
CA ALA A 18 11.92 -0.52 -49.97
C ALA A 18 10.74 -0.16 -49.07
N VAL A 19 10.21 1.04 -49.26
CA VAL A 19 9.01 1.56 -48.62
C VAL A 19 7.82 0.73 -49.10
N GLY A 20 7.32 -0.15 -48.23
CA GLY A 20 6.09 -0.90 -48.46
C GLY A 20 4.87 0.02 -48.46
N GLU A 21 3.97 -0.19 -49.41
CA GLU A 21 2.72 0.54 -49.57
C GLU A 21 1.86 0.49 -48.29
N PRO A 22 1.15 1.59 -47.94
CA PRO A 22 0.25 1.60 -46.80
C PRO A 22 -0.93 0.66 -47.06
N THR A 23 -0.93 -0.48 -46.39
CA THR A 23 -2.05 -1.41 -46.35
C THR A 23 -3.16 -0.75 -45.53
N ALA A 24 -4.16 -0.20 -46.22
CA ALA A 24 -5.35 0.38 -45.59
C ALA A 24 -6.17 -0.74 -44.93
N LEU A 25 -6.02 -0.88 -43.61
CA LEU A 25 -6.89 -1.74 -42.79
C LEU A 25 -8.32 -1.20 -42.84
N PRO A 26 -9.32 -1.98 -43.29
CA PRO A 26 -10.71 -1.56 -43.29
C PRO A 26 -11.20 -1.40 -41.85
N ARG A 27 -11.55 -0.16 -41.49
CA ARG A 27 -12.13 0.22 -40.20
C ARG A 27 -13.56 -0.34 -40.12
N LEU A 28 -13.71 -1.53 -39.57
CA LEU A 28 -15.01 -2.14 -39.27
C LEU A 28 -15.76 -1.29 -38.23
N LEU A 29 -16.84 -0.64 -38.67
CA LEU A 29 -17.76 0.09 -37.81
C LEU A 29 -18.52 -0.93 -36.96
N ALA A 30 -18.19 -1.01 -35.67
CA ALA A 30 -18.92 -1.82 -34.71
C ALA A 30 -20.30 -1.20 -34.48
N THR A 31 -21.35 -1.85 -34.96
CA THR A 31 -22.73 -1.50 -34.64
C THR A 31 -23.03 -1.99 -33.23
N VAL A 32 -22.94 -1.07 -32.27
CA VAL A 32 -23.31 -1.34 -30.88
C VAL A 32 -24.83 -1.56 -30.85
N TYR A 33 -25.25 -2.78 -30.53
CA TYR A 33 -26.66 -3.09 -30.28
C TYR A 33 -27.11 -2.33 -29.03
N MET A 34 -27.89 -1.26 -29.21
CA MET A 34 -28.56 -0.60 -28.10
C MET A 34 -29.68 -1.52 -27.62
N SER A 35 -29.56 -2.04 -26.39
CA SER A 35 -30.61 -2.86 -25.80
C SER A 35 -31.90 -2.04 -25.71
N PRO A 36 -33.07 -2.60 -26.10
CA PRO A 36 -34.34 -1.89 -26.00
C PRO A 36 -34.58 -1.42 -24.56
N THR A 37 -35.02 -0.17 -24.41
CA THR A 37 -35.37 0.41 -23.11
C THR A 37 -36.37 -0.51 -22.40
N PRO A 38 -36.09 -0.96 -21.15
CA PRO A 38 -36.96 -1.89 -20.45
C PRO A 38 -38.38 -1.33 -20.34
N GLY A 39 -39.37 -2.13 -20.76
CA GLY A 39 -40.78 -1.79 -20.66
C GLY A 39 -41.24 -1.60 -19.20
N VAL A 40 -42.42 -1.00 -19.03
CA VAL A 40 -43.01 -0.67 -17.71
C VAL A 40 -43.09 -1.88 -16.76
N GLU A 41 -43.37 -3.08 -17.28
CA GLU A 41 -43.43 -4.31 -16.48
C GLU A 41 -42.05 -4.72 -15.94
N ALA A 42 -41.00 -4.65 -16.76
CA ALA A 42 -39.64 -4.94 -16.34
C ALA A 42 -39.14 -3.93 -15.28
N GLN A 43 -39.50 -2.65 -15.43
CA GLN A 43 -39.19 -1.62 -14.45
C GLN A 43 -39.92 -1.83 -13.11
N GLN A 44 -41.14 -2.39 -13.13
CA GLN A 44 -41.86 -2.73 -11.90
C GLN A 44 -41.25 -3.95 -11.21
N ALA A 45 -40.84 -4.97 -11.96
CA ALA A 45 -40.17 -6.15 -11.41
C ALA A 45 -38.86 -5.79 -10.69
N THR A 46 -38.04 -4.90 -11.27
CA THR A 46 -36.80 -4.42 -10.63
C THR A 46 -37.06 -3.66 -9.34
N ARG A 47 -38.14 -2.86 -9.28
CA ARG A 47 -38.54 -2.13 -8.07
C ARG A 47 -38.97 -3.04 -6.92
N LEU A 48 -39.60 -4.17 -7.23
CA LEU A 48 -40.00 -5.14 -6.21
C LEU A 48 -38.80 -5.94 -5.69
N ALA A 49 -37.82 -6.25 -6.55
CA ALA A 49 -36.61 -6.98 -6.17
C ALA A 49 -35.63 -6.17 -5.31
N SER A 50 -35.65 -4.84 -5.42
CA SER A 50 -34.71 -3.93 -4.73
C SER A 50 -35.21 -3.44 -3.36
N ARG A 51 -36.24 -4.09 -2.78
CA ARG A 51 -36.70 -3.72 -1.44
C ARG A 51 -35.59 -3.98 -0.42
N PRO A 52 -35.17 -2.96 0.37
CA PRO A 52 -34.15 -3.14 1.39
C PRO A 52 -34.65 -4.11 2.46
N THR A 53 -33.87 -5.16 2.71
CA THR A 53 -34.09 -6.08 3.82
C THR A 53 -33.96 -5.31 5.13
N ALA A 54 -34.97 -5.42 6.00
CA ALA A 54 -34.93 -4.78 7.32
C ALA A 54 -33.72 -5.31 8.10
N THR A 55 -32.84 -4.40 8.51
CA THR A 55 -31.65 -4.71 9.32
C THR A 55 -32.10 -5.21 10.70
N ILE A 56 -31.77 -6.47 11.01
CA ILE A 56 -31.98 -7.05 12.33
C ILE A 56 -31.08 -6.30 13.32
N THR A 57 -31.68 -5.62 14.29
CA THR A 57 -30.95 -4.95 15.38
C THR A 57 -30.44 -6.02 16.35
N ILE A 58 -29.12 -6.21 16.41
CA ILE A 58 -28.49 -7.13 17.36
C ILE A 58 -28.47 -6.44 18.74
N PRO A 59 -28.88 -7.12 19.82
CA PRO A 59 -28.83 -6.54 21.16
C PRO A 59 -27.39 -6.19 21.55
N GLN A 60 -27.19 -4.93 21.93
CA GLN A 60 -25.90 -4.38 22.33
C GLN A 60 -25.55 -4.89 23.74
N THR A 61 -24.65 -5.86 23.83
CA THR A 61 -24.12 -6.33 25.12
C THR A 61 -23.30 -5.22 25.77
N THR A 62 -23.76 -4.72 26.91
CA THR A 62 -23.06 -3.72 27.73
C THR A 62 -21.80 -4.35 28.31
N ALA A 63 -20.63 -3.78 28.03
CA ALA A 63 -19.37 -4.25 28.58
C ALA A 63 -19.35 -4.07 30.11
N SER A 64 -19.20 -5.17 30.84
CA SER A 64 -19.04 -5.16 32.30
C SER A 64 -17.60 -4.79 32.64
N ALA A 65 -17.42 -3.76 33.46
CA ALA A 65 -16.11 -3.36 33.95
C ALA A 65 -15.46 -4.51 34.74
N THR A 66 -14.28 -4.95 34.30
CA THR A 66 -13.45 -5.88 35.07
C THR A 66 -12.79 -5.11 36.21
N PRO A 67 -13.02 -5.48 37.49
CA PRO A 67 -12.31 -4.86 38.60
C PRO A 67 -10.84 -5.28 38.53
N TYR A 68 -9.97 -4.33 38.17
CA TYR A 68 -8.54 -4.49 38.40
C TYR A 68 -8.28 -4.34 39.90
N VAL A 69 -8.08 -5.45 40.59
CA VAL A 69 -7.57 -5.49 41.97
C VAL A 69 -6.07 -5.26 41.90
N GLY A 70 -5.65 -4.01 42.05
CA GLY A 70 -4.25 -3.68 42.33
C GLY A 70 -3.94 -4.09 43.77
N VAL A 71 -3.12 -5.12 43.95
CA VAL A 71 -2.51 -5.43 45.25
C VAL A 71 -1.41 -4.41 45.48
N PHE A 72 -1.68 -3.39 46.28
CA PHE A 72 -0.65 -2.48 46.77
C PHE A 72 0.21 -3.25 47.77
N VAL A 73 1.47 -3.49 47.40
CA VAL A 73 2.49 -3.98 48.34
C VAL A 73 2.73 -2.85 49.34
N GLY A 74 2.48 -3.13 50.62
CA GLY A 74 2.53 -2.16 51.71
C GLY A 74 3.88 -1.46 51.84
N GLU A 75 3.81 -0.22 52.30
CA GLU A 75 4.91 0.61 52.74
C GLU A 75 5.75 -0.09 53.83
N ALA A 76 7.03 -0.33 53.52
CA ALA A 76 7.98 -0.88 54.48
C ALA A 76 8.38 0.22 55.47
N GLN A 77 7.94 0.10 56.71
CA GLN A 77 8.37 0.96 57.81
C GLN A 77 9.86 0.72 58.09
N LEU A 78 10.69 1.72 57.78
CA LEU A 78 12.12 1.70 58.03
C LEU A 78 12.38 2.10 59.48
N ASP A 79 12.83 1.15 60.30
CA ASP A 79 13.40 1.41 61.62
C ASP A 79 14.78 2.09 61.45
N ASP A 80 14.97 3.22 62.13
CA ASP A 80 16.20 4.00 62.15
C ASP A 80 17.35 3.20 62.77
N GLY A 81 18.31 2.77 61.95
CA GLY A 81 19.63 2.35 62.42
C GLY A 81 20.29 1.16 61.71
N ALA A 82 19.57 0.41 60.88
CA ALA A 82 20.16 -0.70 60.12
C ALA A 82 20.45 -0.23 58.68
N GLN A 83 21.74 -0.10 58.33
CA GLN A 83 22.16 0.01 56.94
C GLN A 83 21.64 -1.25 56.19
N PRO A 84 20.80 -1.10 55.15
CA PRO A 84 20.29 -2.25 54.43
C PRO A 84 21.47 -2.93 53.72
N ILE A 85 21.78 -4.17 54.10
CA ILE A 85 22.65 -5.04 53.34
C ILE A 85 21.87 -5.44 52.08
N MET A 86 21.89 -4.57 51.06
CA MET A 86 21.38 -4.89 49.73
C MET A 86 22.25 -6.01 49.17
N ASN A 87 21.69 -7.22 49.07
CA ASN A 87 22.35 -8.31 48.37
C ASN A 87 22.43 -7.93 46.87
N PRO A 88 23.63 -7.72 46.30
CA PRO A 88 23.78 -7.29 44.90
C PRO A 88 23.19 -8.30 43.90
N ASP A 89 22.98 -9.55 44.29
CA ASP A 89 22.35 -10.58 43.46
C ASP A 89 20.84 -10.33 43.22
N LEU A 90 20.19 -9.49 44.03
CA LEU A 90 18.78 -9.10 43.80
C LEU A 90 18.61 -8.08 42.66
N PHE A 91 19.71 -7.53 42.16
CA PHE A 91 19.74 -6.65 40.98
C PHE A 91 20.25 -7.36 39.72
N ALA A 92 20.40 -8.69 39.75
CA ALA A 92 20.62 -9.43 38.52
C ALA A 92 19.41 -9.15 37.58
N PRO A 93 19.64 -8.65 36.35
CA PRO A 93 18.54 -8.44 35.42
C PRO A 93 17.87 -9.77 35.20
N ALA A 94 16.63 -9.90 35.68
CA ALA A 94 15.82 -11.08 35.39
C ALA A 94 15.79 -11.21 33.87
N THR A 95 16.38 -12.29 33.35
CA THR A 95 16.31 -12.65 31.94
C THR A 95 14.84 -12.84 31.63
N GLN A 96 14.21 -11.81 31.05
CA GLN A 96 12.82 -11.94 30.64
C GLN A 96 12.76 -13.09 29.63
N PRO A 97 11.81 -14.02 29.78
CA PRO A 97 11.65 -15.10 28.82
C PRO A 97 11.45 -14.49 27.45
N ILE A 98 12.32 -14.85 26.50
CA ILE A 98 12.20 -14.44 25.11
C ILE A 98 10.92 -15.10 24.60
N VAL A 99 9.80 -14.37 24.60
CA VAL A 99 8.53 -14.88 24.09
C VAL A 99 8.69 -15.02 22.58
N THR A 100 9.00 -16.23 22.13
CA THR A 100 9.08 -16.55 20.71
C THR A 100 7.66 -16.51 20.16
N ARG A 101 7.35 -15.47 19.38
CA ARG A 101 6.03 -15.32 18.77
C ARG A 101 5.94 -16.35 17.63
N VAL A 102 5.13 -17.39 17.83
CA VAL A 102 4.86 -18.40 16.79
C VAL A 102 3.66 -17.94 15.98
N CYS A 103 3.90 -17.54 14.74
CA CYS A 103 2.83 -17.14 13.83
C CYS A 103 2.23 -18.38 13.15
N PRO A 104 0.89 -18.51 13.10
CA PRO A 104 0.23 -19.64 12.42
C PRO A 104 0.48 -19.64 10.91
N ILE A 105 0.64 -18.45 10.34
CA ILE A 105 0.93 -18.22 8.92
C ILE A 105 2.33 -17.60 8.85
N PRO A 106 3.27 -18.17 8.07
CA PRO A 106 4.56 -17.54 7.85
C PRO A 106 4.44 -16.35 6.88
N PRO A 107 5.31 -15.33 6.99
CA PRO A 107 5.49 -14.36 5.90
C PRO A 107 5.89 -15.08 4.62
N ASP A 108 5.31 -14.67 3.48
CA ASP A 108 5.63 -15.29 2.21
C ASP A 108 7.07 -14.95 1.77
N ALA A 109 7.79 -15.93 1.23
CA ALA A 109 9.16 -15.77 0.80
C ALA A 109 9.29 -14.79 -0.38
N ASP A 110 8.21 -14.55 -1.12
CA ASP A 110 8.19 -13.62 -2.25
C ASP A 110 8.50 -12.17 -1.83
N PHE A 111 8.23 -11.77 -0.58
CA PHE A 111 8.60 -10.43 -0.08
C PHE A 111 10.10 -10.27 0.22
N GLY A 112 10.88 -11.35 0.13
CA GLY A 112 12.31 -11.32 0.40
C GLY A 112 12.66 -11.01 1.86
N PRO A 113 13.96 -10.99 2.20
CA PRO A 113 14.42 -10.84 3.59
C PRO A 113 14.64 -9.39 4.03
N ALA A 114 14.72 -8.43 3.11
CA ALA A 114 15.20 -7.08 3.37
C ALA A 114 14.33 -6.31 4.38
N TRP A 115 13.00 -6.37 4.25
CA TRP A 115 12.07 -5.71 5.18
C TRP A 115 12.17 -6.27 6.61
N ASN A 116 12.52 -7.56 6.74
CA ASN A 116 12.62 -8.26 8.02
C ASN A 116 14.02 -8.16 8.65
N ALA A 117 14.97 -7.48 7.99
CA ALA A 117 16.29 -7.22 8.57
C ALA A 117 16.21 -6.27 9.79
N SER A 118 15.17 -5.43 9.86
CA SER A 118 14.90 -4.59 11.02
C SER A 118 13.96 -5.29 11.99
N SER A 119 14.49 -5.67 13.15
CA SER A 119 13.70 -6.31 14.22
C SER A 119 12.59 -5.42 14.76
N THR A 120 12.76 -4.09 14.71
CA THR A 120 11.71 -3.14 15.11
C THR A 120 10.53 -3.17 14.14
N ILE A 121 10.79 -3.17 12.83
CA ILE A 121 9.74 -3.20 11.80
C ILE A 121 8.97 -4.52 11.89
N SER A 122 9.67 -5.66 11.95
CA SER A 122 9.01 -6.96 12.01
C SER A 122 8.29 -7.22 13.32
N ALA A 123 8.82 -6.75 14.46
CA ALA A 123 8.13 -6.84 15.75
C ALA A 123 6.85 -5.99 15.77
N THR A 124 6.87 -4.82 15.13
CA THR A 124 5.71 -3.91 15.05
C THR A 124 4.65 -4.45 14.10
N LEU A 125 5.06 -5.07 12.99
CA LEU A 125 4.17 -5.65 12.00
C LEU A 125 3.40 -6.85 12.57
N GLY A 126 4.02 -7.62 13.46
CA GLY A 126 3.37 -8.72 14.16
C GLY A 126 3.26 -9.99 13.31
N CYS A 127 2.20 -10.77 13.50
CA CYS A 127 2.01 -12.01 12.75
C CYS A 127 1.18 -11.78 11.48
N PRO A 128 1.47 -12.50 10.39
CA PRO A 128 0.55 -12.57 9.26
C PRO A 128 -0.82 -13.12 9.70
N ILE A 129 -1.88 -12.44 9.29
CA ILE A 129 -3.28 -12.84 9.53
C ILE A 129 -3.92 -13.42 8.27
N GLN A 130 -3.21 -13.38 7.14
CA GLN A 130 -3.67 -13.88 5.86
C GLN A 130 -2.49 -14.47 5.08
N GLN A 131 -2.77 -15.45 4.22
CA GLN A 131 -1.82 -15.88 3.18
C GLN A 131 -1.60 -14.76 2.17
N MET A 132 -0.43 -14.71 1.54
CA MET A 132 -0.19 -13.81 0.43
C MET A 132 -1.14 -14.13 -0.73
N PHE A 133 -1.63 -13.09 -1.40
CA PHE A 133 -2.31 -13.24 -2.68
C PHE A 133 -1.84 -12.16 -3.65
N GLY A 134 -1.92 -12.47 -4.95
CA GLY A 134 -1.60 -11.55 -6.03
C GLY A 134 -2.83 -11.02 -6.74
N PHE A 135 -2.73 -9.82 -7.32
CA PHE A 135 -3.75 -9.22 -8.16
C PHE A 135 -3.15 -8.26 -9.18
N ASN A 136 -3.93 -7.95 -10.22
CA ASN A 136 -3.57 -6.93 -11.19
C ASN A 136 -4.06 -5.56 -10.73
N GLY A 137 -3.24 -4.56 -10.98
CA GLY A 137 -3.50 -3.17 -10.68
C GLY A 137 -2.97 -2.25 -11.77
N VAL A 138 -3.10 -0.96 -11.49
CA VAL A 138 -2.55 0.14 -12.26
C VAL A 138 -1.65 0.94 -11.33
N VAL A 139 -0.51 1.39 -11.82
CA VAL A 139 0.46 2.20 -11.10
C VAL A 139 0.72 3.49 -11.86
N GLN A 140 0.97 4.57 -11.13
CA GLN A 140 1.48 5.82 -11.67
C GLN A 140 2.52 6.38 -10.73
N ILE A 141 3.67 6.76 -11.30
CA ILE A 141 4.79 7.29 -10.56
C ILE A 141 4.65 8.81 -10.48
N PHE A 142 4.94 9.36 -9.32
CA PHE A 142 4.92 10.79 -9.00
C PHE A 142 6.34 11.27 -8.68
N GLU A 143 6.51 12.58 -8.51
CA GLU A 143 7.80 13.18 -8.14
C GLU A 143 8.44 12.53 -6.92
N ARG A 144 7.63 12.24 -5.90
CA ARG A 144 8.10 11.80 -4.57
C ARG A 144 7.38 10.54 -4.06
N GLY A 145 6.74 9.79 -4.95
CA GLY A 145 6.07 8.57 -4.54
C GLY A 145 5.27 7.93 -5.66
N VAL A 146 4.28 7.14 -5.29
CA VAL A 146 3.54 6.28 -6.21
C VAL A 146 2.09 6.15 -5.77
N ILE A 147 1.19 6.04 -6.73
CA ILE A 147 -0.19 5.60 -6.49
C ILE A 147 -0.40 4.26 -7.19
N TYR A 148 -0.90 3.29 -6.43
CA TYR A 148 -1.40 2.01 -6.94
C TYR A 148 -2.92 2.00 -6.85
N ARG A 149 -3.57 1.45 -7.87
CA ARG A 149 -4.99 1.11 -7.84
C ARG A 149 -5.16 -0.35 -8.18
N ARG A 150 -5.97 -1.06 -7.41
CA ARG A 150 -6.36 -2.42 -7.72
C ARG A 150 -7.48 -2.43 -8.77
N SER A 151 -7.32 -3.23 -9.83
CA SER A 151 -8.22 -3.16 -11.00
C SER A 151 -9.61 -3.79 -10.78
N ASP A 152 -9.76 -4.72 -9.84
CA ASP A 152 -11.03 -5.43 -9.60
C ASP A 152 -11.99 -4.69 -8.66
N THR A 153 -11.45 -3.94 -7.69
CA THR A 153 -12.16 -3.37 -6.54
C THR A 153 -12.07 -1.85 -6.53
N GLY A 154 -11.06 -1.27 -7.17
CA GLY A 154 -10.80 0.16 -7.15
C GLY A 154 -10.10 0.65 -5.89
N ASP A 155 -9.61 -0.25 -5.02
CA ASP A 155 -8.76 0.11 -3.87
C ASP A 155 -7.57 0.93 -4.34
N LEU A 156 -7.25 2.03 -3.65
CA LEU A 156 -6.07 2.85 -3.95
C LEU A 156 -5.13 2.96 -2.75
N TRP A 157 -3.83 2.89 -3.04
CA TRP A 157 -2.75 3.20 -2.12
C TRP A 157 -1.90 4.33 -2.69
N ALA A 158 -1.86 5.47 -2.01
CA ALA A 158 -0.87 6.51 -2.25
C ALA A 158 0.28 6.33 -1.27
N ILE A 159 1.51 6.24 -1.77
CA ILE A 159 2.69 5.94 -0.96
C ILE A 159 3.74 7.02 -1.21
N ALA A 160 4.08 7.77 -0.14
CA ALA A 160 5.17 8.73 -0.11
C ALA A 160 6.29 8.18 0.79
N PRO A 161 7.31 7.51 0.23
CA PRO A 161 8.38 6.90 1.03
C PRO A 161 9.24 7.96 1.74
N GLY A 162 9.63 7.67 3.00
CA GLY A 162 10.47 8.53 3.84
C GLY A 162 11.98 8.25 3.73
N GLY A 163 12.38 7.29 2.88
CA GLY A 163 13.77 6.87 2.75
C GLY A 163 14.24 6.07 3.97
N GLN A 164 15.09 6.67 4.81
CA GLN A 164 15.59 6.04 6.05
C GLN A 164 14.62 6.24 7.23
N GLU A 165 13.72 7.19 7.12
CA GLU A 165 12.67 7.47 8.12
C GLU A 165 11.33 6.89 7.65
N ALA A 166 10.34 6.90 8.54
CA ALA A 166 8.98 6.56 8.17
C ALA A 166 8.44 7.58 7.16
N GLY A 167 7.95 7.08 6.03
CA GLY A 167 7.11 7.85 5.11
C GLY A 167 5.65 7.83 5.55
N THR A 168 4.79 8.36 4.70
CA THR A 168 3.34 8.31 4.90
C THR A 168 2.66 7.62 3.72
N TYR A 169 1.63 6.84 4.01
CA TYR A 169 0.73 6.32 2.98
C TYR A 169 -0.73 6.58 3.32
N TRP A 170 -1.55 6.56 2.28
CA TRP A 170 -3.00 6.69 2.36
C TRP A 170 -3.64 5.49 1.67
N TYR A 171 -4.70 4.97 2.26
CA TYR A 171 -5.52 3.92 1.68
C TYR A 171 -6.97 4.38 1.60
N VAL A 172 -7.59 4.18 0.45
CA VAL A 172 -9.04 4.33 0.27
C VAL A 172 -9.58 3.16 -0.52
N ALA A 173 -10.78 2.68 -0.15
CA ALA A 173 -11.42 1.57 -0.84
C ALA A 173 -11.97 1.97 -2.23
N ALA A 174 -12.15 3.26 -2.47
CA ALA A 174 -12.57 3.83 -3.76
C ALA A 174 -12.13 5.29 -3.85
N ALA A 175 -11.96 5.78 -5.07
CA ALA A 175 -11.59 7.17 -5.31
C ALA A 175 -12.68 8.13 -4.80
N PRO A 176 -12.31 9.20 -4.07
CA PRO A 176 -13.28 10.18 -3.59
C PRO A 176 -13.87 10.98 -4.75
N THR A 177 -15.07 11.52 -4.56
CA THR A 177 -15.62 12.45 -5.56
C THR A 177 -14.98 13.82 -5.40
N VAL A 178 -14.37 14.33 -6.47
CA VAL A 178 -13.78 15.68 -6.51
C VAL A 178 -14.35 16.48 -7.67
N ILE A 179 -14.36 17.81 -7.50
CA ILE A 179 -14.64 18.72 -8.61
C ILE A 179 -13.33 18.94 -9.35
N ALA A 180 -13.33 18.71 -10.66
CA ALA A 180 -12.15 18.91 -11.49
C ALA A 180 -11.68 20.38 -11.37
N GLN A 181 -10.46 20.57 -10.89
CA GLN A 181 -9.78 21.85 -10.86
C GLN A 181 -8.66 21.83 -11.90
N ALA A 182 -8.62 22.85 -12.75
CA ALA A 182 -7.55 23.00 -13.73
C ALA A 182 -6.30 23.50 -13.00
N VAL A 183 -5.39 22.57 -12.68
CA VAL A 183 -4.04 22.89 -12.20
C VAL A 183 -3.07 22.61 -13.34
N SER A 184 -2.25 23.60 -13.70
CA SER A 184 -1.26 23.42 -14.77
C SER A 184 0.00 22.75 -14.20
N PRO A 185 0.41 21.57 -14.71
CA PRO A 185 1.64 20.93 -14.26
C PRO A 185 2.88 21.70 -14.74
N PRO A 186 4.00 21.65 -14.00
CA PRO A 186 5.30 22.15 -14.48
C PRO A 186 5.81 21.35 -15.69
N PRO A 187 6.75 21.89 -16.48
CA PRO A 187 7.34 21.18 -17.61
C PRO A 187 7.92 19.81 -17.22
N GLY A 188 7.60 18.77 -17.99
CA GLY A 188 8.06 17.39 -17.73
C GLY A 188 7.18 16.59 -16.77
N PHE A 189 6.16 17.22 -16.18
CA PHE A 189 5.16 16.55 -15.35
C PHE A 189 3.78 16.60 -16.00
N GLN A 190 2.90 15.75 -15.50
CA GLN A 190 1.52 15.73 -15.93
C GLN A 190 0.58 15.63 -14.74
N MET A 191 -0.64 16.12 -14.96
CA MET A 191 -1.72 15.94 -14.01
C MET A 191 -2.21 14.48 -14.10
N PRO A 192 -2.36 13.76 -12.97
CA PRO A 192 -3.02 12.47 -12.99
C PRO A 192 -4.46 12.61 -13.52
N GLN A 193 -5.08 11.50 -13.92
CA GLN A 193 -6.45 11.48 -14.44
C GLN A 193 -7.32 10.51 -13.64
N GLY A 194 -8.64 10.56 -13.86
CA GLY A 194 -9.60 9.62 -13.28
C GLY A 194 -9.49 9.46 -11.76
N ASP A 195 -9.41 8.22 -11.31
CA ASP A 195 -9.36 7.84 -9.89
C ASP A 195 -8.09 8.36 -9.19
N PHE A 196 -6.98 8.48 -9.94
CA PHE A 196 -5.71 8.93 -9.40
C PHE A 196 -5.77 10.43 -9.14
N PHE A 197 -6.38 11.19 -10.05
CA PHE A 197 -6.67 12.61 -9.85
C PHE A 197 -7.59 12.84 -8.65
N ALA A 198 -8.63 12.01 -8.54
CA ALA A 198 -9.56 12.06 -7.43
C ALA A 198 -8.87 11.83 -6.08
N LEU A 199 -8.03 10.79 -5.94
CA LEU A 199 -7.25 10.57 -4.72
C LEU A 199 -6.29 11.72 -4.44
N TRP A 200 -5.55 12.12 -5.46
CA TRP A 200 -4.47 13.10 -5.40
C TRP A 200 -4.93 14.48 -4.93
N LEU A 201 -6.10 14.94 -5.42
CA LEU A 201 -6.68 16.22 -5.01
C LEU A 201 -7.66 16.09 -3.83
N GLY A 202 -8.34 14.94 -3.72
CA GLY A 202 -9.44 14.74 -2.79
C GLY A 202 -9.03 14.38 -1.37
N ILE A 203 -7.82 13.84 -1.17
CA ILE A 203 -7.32 13.48 0.15
C ILE A 203 -6.27 14.50 0.61
N PRO A 204 -6.49 15.17 1.76
CA PRO A 204 -5.53 16.13 2.30
C PRO A 204 -4.13 15.53 2.48
N GLY A 205 -3.12 16.27 2.03
CA GLY A 205 -1.70 15.90 2.16
C GLY A 205 -1.16 15.01 1.04
N VAL A 206 -2.00 14.35 0.23
CA VAL A 206 -1.50 13.49 -0.86
C VAL A 206 -0.77 14.29 -1.93
N PHE A 207 -1.34 15.40 -2.41
CA PHE A 207 -0.68 16.27 -3.38
C PHE A 207 0.66 16.82 -2.85
N ASP A 208 0.66 17.35 -1.63
CA ASP A 208 1.86 17.95 -1.02
C ASP A 208 2.98 16.90 -0.86
N ALA A 209 2.62 15.68 -0.46
CA ALA A 209 3.57 14.59 -0.29
C ALA A 209 4.12 14.08 -1.63
N LEU A 210 3.26 13.83 -2.63
CA LEU A 210 3.65 13.16 -3.87
C LEU A 210 4.14 14.08 -4.97
N GLY A 211 3.62 15.31 -5.07
CA GLY A 211 3.83 16.21 -6.21
C GLY A 211 3.00 15.79 -7.44
N TYR A 212 3.44 16.16 -8.63
CA TYR A 212 2.79 15.79 -9.90
C TYR A 212 3.21 14.40 -10.39
N ALA A 213 2.42 13.83 -11.31
CA ALA A 213 2.76 12.56 -11.94
C ALA A 213 3.91 12.75 -12.94
N SER A 214 4.88 11.83 -12.91
CA SER A 214 6.02 11.80 -13.84
C SER A 214 5.83 10.81 -14.98
N THR A 215 4.97 9.81 -14.79
CA THR A 215 4.65 8.80 -15.81
C THR A 215 3.16 8.73 -16.10
N GLN A 216 2.79 8.11 -17.23
CA GLN A 216 1.41 7.67 -17.45
C GLN A 216 1.08 6.49 -16.53
N GLU A 217 -0.22 6.22 -16.40
CA GLU A 217 -0.73 5.00 -15.78
C GLU A 217 -0.22 3.77 -16.52
N GLN A 218 0.29 2.78 -15.79
CA GLN A 218 0.86 1.54 -16.29
C GLN A 218 0.24 0.35 -15.56
N GLU A 219 0.12 -0.80 -16.22
CA GLU A 219 -0.31 -2.02 -15.53
C GLU A 219 0.78 -2.48 -14.55
N ALA A 220 0.36 -2.97 -13.38
CA ALA A 220 1.24 -3.53 -12.37
C ALA A 220 0.66 -4.83 -11.81
N ALA A 221 1.52 -5.82 -11.60
CA ALA A 221 1.19 -7.00 -10.82
C ALA A 221 1.60 -6.74 -9.36
N LEU A 222 0.67 -6.91 -8.43
CA LEU A 222 0.85 -6.59 -7.02
C LEU A 222 0.66 -7.85 -6.17
N HIS A 223 1.52 -8.05 -5.19
CA HIS A 223 1.34 -9.06 -4.15
C HIS A 223 1.09 -8.38 -2.81
N LEU A 224 0.17 -8.95 -2.03
CA LEU A 224 -0.24 -8.40 -0.74
C LEU A 224 -0.33 -9.49 0.31
N GLN A 225 0.19 -9.21 1.50
CA GLN A 225 -0.02 -10.04 2.69
C GLN A 225 -0.33 -9.16 3.90
N ARG A 226 -1.43 -9.48 4.59
CA ARG A 226 -1.87 -8.73 5.78
C ARG A 226 -1.27 -9.32 7.05
N PHE A 227 -0.93 -8.42 7.96
CA PHE A 227 -0.38 -8.70 9.28
C PHE A 227 -1.22 -7.98 10.35
N ASP A 228 -1.02 -8.34 11.62
CA ASP A 228 -1.69 -7.70 12.76
C ASP A 228 -1.49 -6.17 12.77
N GLY A 229 -0.25 -5.73 12.52
CA GLY A 229 0.17 -4.33 12.58
C GLY A 229 0.15 -3.59 11.25
N GLY A 230 -0.14 -4.25 10.14
CA GLY A 230 -0.02 -3.64 8.82
C GLY A 230 -0.14 -4.60 7.64
N THR A 231 0.50 -4.25 6.54
CA THR A 231 0.44 -4.98 5.28
C THR A 231 1.79 -4.89 4.56
N LEU A 232 2.24 -6.01 4.00
CA LEU A 232 3.28 -5.99 2.98
C LEU A 232 2.63 -5.85 1.62
N LEU A 233 3.08 -4.86 0.85
CA LEU A 233 2.68 -4.66 -0.54
C LEU A 233 3.93 -4.74 -1.40
N LYS A 234 3.92 -5.60 -2.42
CA LYS A 234 5.02 -5.73 -3.37
C LYS A 234 4.54 -5.40 -4.77
N ASP A 235 5.29 -4.55 -5.45
CA ASP A 235 5.21 -4.40 -6.89
C ASP A 235 6.12 -5.43 -7.56
N VAL A 236 5.51 -6.39 -8.23
CA VAL A 236 6.21 -7.52 -8.86
C VAL A 236 7.03 -7.03 -10.06
N GLY A 237 6.56 -6.00 -10.77
CA GLY A 237 7.21 -5.51 -11.99
C GLY A 237 8.58 -4.88 -11.73
N VAL A 238 8.72 -4.19 -10.60
CA VAL A 238 9.98 -3.53 -10.18
C VAL A 238 10.63 -4.19 -8.96
N ALA A 239 10.05 -5.29 -8.46
CA ALA A 239 10.49 -6.04 -7.28
C ALA A 239 10.65 -5.20 -6.00
N GLN A 240 9.83 -4.16 -5.84
CA GLN A 240 9.87 -3.26 -4.67
C GLN A 240 8.87 -3.71 -3.61
N VAL A 241 9.30 -3.73 -2.35
CA VAL A 241 8.44 -4.06 -1.21
C VAL A 241 8.23 -2.85 -0.30
N PHE A 242 6.99 -2.61 0.09
CA PHE A 242 6.59 -1.61 1.07
C PHE A 242 5.98 -2.27 2.30
N VAL A 243 6.34 -1.78 3.48
CA VAL A 243 5.68 -2.12 4.74
C VAL A 243 4.73 -0.99 5.10
N LEU A 244 3.43 -1.27 5.06
CA LEU A 244 2.35 -0.31 5.31
C LEU A 244 1.75 -0.55 6.69
N PHE A 245 2.03 0.31 7.67
CA PHE A 245 1.53 0.16 9.04
C PHE A 245 0.11 0.72 9.23
N ASN A 246 -0.70 0.11 10.09
CA ASN A 246 -2.08 0.55 10.31
C ASN A 246 -2.23 2.02 10.81
N ASN A 247 -1.15 2.64 11.28
CA ASN A 247 -1.11 4.04 11.70
C ASN A 247 -0.87 5.04 10.54
N GLY A 248 -0.65 4.56 9.32
CA GLY A 248 -0.36 5.39 8.14
C GLY A 248 1.13 5.53 7.80
N ASP A 249 2.03 4.93 8.60
CA ASP A 249 3.47 4.96 8.31
C ASP A 249 3.84 3.95 7.22
N VAL A 250 4.82 4.30 6.38
CA VAL A 250 5.39 3.38 5.38
C VAL A 250 6.90 3.31 5.47
N TYR A 251 7.44 2.11 5.29
CA TYR A 251 8.87 1.88 5.11
C TYR A 251 9.15 1.18 3.78
N GLY A 252 10.30 1.49 3.19
CA GLY A 252 10.73 1.02 1.88
C GLY A 252 10.87 2.16 0.86
N PRO A 253 11.01 1.84 -0.44
CA PRO A 253 11.02 0.48 -0.98
C PRO A 253 12.25 -0.32 -0.52
N TYR A 254 12.05 -1.61 -0.26
CA TYR A 254 13.12 -2.61 -0.05
C TYR A 254 13.43 -3.38 -1.33
#